data_AF-A0A661Z4E5-F1
#
_entry.id   AF-A0A661Z4E5-F1
#
_cell.length_a   1.000
_cell.length_b   1.000
_cell.length_c   1.000
_cell.angle_alpha   90.00
_cell.angle_beta   90.00
_cell.angle_gamma   90.00
#
_symmetry.space_group_name_H-M   'P 1'
#
loop_
_entity.id
_entity.type
_entity.pdbx_description
1 polymer ?
#
loop_
_entity_poly.entity_id
_entity_poly.type
_entity_poly.pdbx_seq_one_letter_code
_entity_poly.pdbx_strand_id
1 'polypeptide(L)'
;AGIYSEFGKIICISVGYISDIKTKTFRVKSFYGDNETQLISDFFELLNKSYNKHKNYLCAHNGLEFDFPFIARRAVINNIKLSPMLDISATKRWENKHLIDTMEMWKFGDYKHYTSLDLLVHLFNIPTPKNDIDGSQVADVYYKEKNLERIVKYCEKDVIAIARLYLRFNNLEIIPDENIVYL
;
A
#
# COMPACT_ATOMS: atom_id res chain seq x y z
N ALA A 1 0.40 19.04 -7.21
CA ALA A 1 -0.14 19.19 -5.84
C ALA A 1 -0.57 17.87 -5.19
N GLY A 2 -0.96 16.83 -5.94
CA GLY A 2 -1.53 15.60 -5.38
C GLY A 2 -0.63 14.78 -4.43
N ILE A 3 0.68 14.97 -4.47
CA ILE A 3 1.64 14.32 -3.55
C ILE A 3 1.67 14.94 -2.15
N TYR A 4 1.10 16.14 -1.98
CA TYR A 4 1.03 16.84 -0.70
C TYR A 4 -0.34 16.58 -0.07
N SER A 5 -0.37 15.99 1.12
CA SER A 5 -1.61 15.63 1.83
C SER A 5 -2.51 16.84 2.14
N GLU A 6 -1.93 18.04 2.17
CA GLU A 6 -2.58 19.31 2.41
C GLU A 6 -3.55 19.67 1.28
N PHE A 7 -3.26 19.19 0.07
CA PHE A 7 -4.00 19.53 -1.16
C PHE A 7 -4.53 18.30 -1.92
N GLY A 8 -4.02 17.11 -1.59
CA GLY A 8 -4.41 15.85 -2.21
C GLY A 8 -5.73 15.29 -1.66
N LYS A 9 -6.19 14.23 -2.31
CA LYS A 9 -7.36 13.44 -1.94
C LYS A 9 -7.04 11.97 -2.13
N ILE A 10 -7.33 11.15 -1.13
CA ILE A 10 -7.29 9.69 -1.26
C ILE A 10 -8.57 9.24 -1.97
N ILE A 11 -8.39 8.57 -3.10
CA ILE A 11 -9.49 8.04 -3.92
C ILE A 11 -9.51 6.50 -3.93
N CYS A 12 -8.39 5.87 -3.57
CA CYS A 12 -8.23 4.43 -3.51
C CYS A 12 -7.16 4.07 -2.45
N ILE A 13 -7.44 3.05 -1.65
CA ILE A 13 -6.48 2.32 -0.82
C ILE A 13 -6.70 0.84 -1.12
N SER A 14 -5.74 0.18 -1.75
CA SER A 14 -5.73 -1.27 -1.90
C SER A 14 -4.86 -1.91 -0.83
N VAL A 15 -5.30 -3.03 -0.30
CA VAL A 15 -4.57 -3.82 0.70
C VAL A 15 -4.56 -5.29 0.30
N GLY A 16 -3.50 -5.97 0.69
CA GLY A 16 -3.33 -7.39 0.43
C GLY A 16 -2.89 -8.13 1.68
N TYR A 17 -3.43 -9.32 1.92
CA TYR A 17 -3.06 -10.12 3.08
C TYR A 17 -3.02 -11.61 2.75
N ILE A 18 -2.01 -12.28 3.30
CA ILE A 18 -1.89 -13.74 3.23
C ILE A 18 -2.91 -14.33 4.17
N SER A 19 -3.91 -15.01 3.61
CA SER A 19 -5.02 -15.59 4.36
C SER A 19 -4.77 -17.02 4.80
N ASP A 20 -3.92 -17.74 4.09
CA ASP A 20 -3.50 -19.10 4.42
C ASP A 20 -2.04 -19.30 3.99
N ILE A 21 -1.19 -19.64 4.96
CA ILE A 21 0.24 -19.86 4.76
C ILE A 21 0.50 -21.18 4.02
N LYS A 22 -0.36 -22.19 4.19
CA LYS A 22 -0.19 -23.51 3.55
C LYS A 22 -0.53 -23.45 2.07
N THR A 23 -1.65 -22.81 1.73
CA THR A 23 -2.08 -22.64 0.33
C THR A 23 -1.50 -21.37 -0.30
N LYS A 24 -0.82 -20.50 0.46
CA LYS A 24 -0.32 -19.19 0.02
C LYS A 24 -1.40 -18.33 -0.63
N THR A 25 -2.65 -18.43 -0.15
CA THR A 25 -3.77 -17.66 -0.71
C THR A 25 -3.65 -16.19 -0.30
N PHE A 26 -3.55 -15.30 -1.27
CA PHE A 26 -3.42 -13.86 -1.07
C PHE A 26 -4.71 -13.15 -1.45
N ARG A 27 -5.33 -12.48 -0.47
CA ARG A 27 -6.57 -11.75 -0.68
C ARG A 27 -6.28 -10.28 -0.85
N VAL A 28 -6.81 -9.70 -1.92
CA VAL A 28 -6.69 -8.28 -2.24
C VAL A 28 -8.05 -7.64 -2.03
N LYS A 29 -8.07 -6.52 -1.32
CA LYS A 29 -9.28 -5.72 -1.07
C LYS A 29 -8.97 -4.27 -1.34
N SER A 30 -9.88 -3.58 -2.00
CA SER A 30 -9.74 -2.16 -2.33
C SER A 30 -10.85 -1.34 -1.67
N PHE A 31 -10.47 -0.25 -1.02
CA PHE A 31 -11.37 0.80 -0.52
C PHE A 31 -11.24 1.98 -1.48
N TYR A 32 -12.31 2.33 -2.18
CA TYR A 32 -12.26 3.39 -3.19
C TYR A 32 -13.60 4.10 -3.28
N GLY A 33 -13.56 5.35 -3.75
CA GLY A 33 -14.77 6.14 -3.95
C GLY A 33 -14.50 7.63 -3.88
N ASP A 34 -15.55 8.40 -4.16
CA ASP A 34 -15.48 9.86 -4.10
C ASP A 34 -15.55 10.41 -2.66
N ASN A 35 -16.06 9.63 -1.71
CA ASN A 35 -16.11 10.00 -0.30
C ASN A 35 -14.85 9.52 0.42
N GLU A 36 -13.86 10.40 0.49
CA GLU A 36 -12.58 10.12 1.17
C GLU A 36 -12.79 9.76 2.65
N THR A 37 -13.73 10.40 3.34
CA THR A 37 -13.99 10.15 4.76
C THR A 37 -14.46 8.72 5.00
N GLN A 38 -15.39 8.24 4.17
CA GLN A 38 -15.88 6.86 4.24
C GLN A 38 -14.76 5.87 3.93
N LEU A 39 -14.01 6.11 2.85
CA LEU A 39 -12.89 5.28 2.42
C LEU A 39 -11.86 5.06 3.53
N ILE A 40 -11.40 6.15 4.15
CA ILE A 40 -10.41 6.09 5.25
C ILE A 40 -11.01 5.40 6.47
N SER A 41 -12.29 5.67 6.79
CA SER A 41 -12.97 5.05 7.93
C SER A 41 -13.08 3.53 7.78
N ASP A 42 -13.45 3.05 6.60
CA ASP A 42 -13.57 1.62 6.30
C ASP A 42 -12.22 0.91 6.36
N PHE A 43 -11.17 1.57 5.86
CA PHE A 43 -9.80 1.08 5.96
C PHE A 43 -9.36 0.97 7.43
N PHE A 44 -9.59 2.00 8.25
CA PHE A 44 -9.25 1.95 9.67
C PHE A 44 -10.09 0.95 10.45
N GLU A 45 -11.35 0.74 10.07
CA GLU A 45 -12.19 -0.32 10.66
C GLU A 45 -11.57 -1.70 10.42
N LEU A 46 -11.09 -1.98 9.19
CA LEU A 46 -10.38 -3.23 8.88
C LEU A 46 -9.13 -3.38 9.77
N LEU A 47 -8.29 -2.34 9.86
CA LEU A 47 -7.09 -2.38 10.70
C LEU A 47 -7.43 -2.65 12.16
N ASN A 48 -8.43 -1.96 12.70
CA ASN A 48 -8.80 -2.03 14.10
C ASN A 48 -9.52 -3.35 14.47
N LYS A 49 -10.26 -3.97 13.55
CA LYS A 49 -10.96 -5.25 13.80
C LYS A 49 -10.07 -6.47 13.56
N SER A 50 -9.36 -6.48 12.43
CA SER A 50 -8.66 -7.68 11.95
C SER A 50 -7.16 -7.64 12.20
N TYR A 51 -6.57 -6.44 12.32
CA TYR A 51 -5.12 -6.26 12.36
C TYR A 51 -4.59 -5.55 13.62
N ASN A 52 -5.36 -5.55 14.72
CA ASN A 52 -5.00 -4.85 15.98
C ASN A 52 -4.04 -5.58 16.94
N LYS A 53 -3.57 -6.79 16.61
CA LYS A 53 -2.66 -7.58 17.46
C LYS A 53 -1.19 -7.26 17.18
N HIS A 54 -0.33 -7.40 18.20
CA HIS A 54 1.12 -7.17 18.15
C HIS A 54 1.92 -7.98 17.10
N LYS A 55 1.29 -8.88 16.34
CA LYS A 55 1.91 -9.71 15.30
C LYS A 55 1.49 -9.33 13.88
N ASN A 56 0.72 -8.26 13.71
CA ASN A 56 0.32 -7.79 12.40
C ASN A 56 1.27 -6.70 11.94
N TYR A 57 1.65 -6.76 10.66
CA TYR A 57 2.57 -5.83 10.03
C TYR A 57 1.88 -5.19 8.83
N LEU A 58 2.12 -3.90 8.60
CA LEU A 58 1.80 -3.24 7.33
C LEU A 58 3.06 -3.17 6.50
N CYS A 59 2.97 -3.61 5.25
CA CYS A 59 4.07 -3.56 4.30
C CYS A 59 3.71 -2.63 3.15
N ALA A 60 4.63 -1.76 2.78
CA ALA A 60 4.50 -0.84 1.65
C ALA A 60 5.85 -0.69 0.92
N HIS A 61 5.85 0.08 -0.16
CA HIS A 61 7.06 0.50 -0.86
C HIS A 61 7.16 2.03 -0.78
N ASN A 62 8.13 2.54 -0.05
CA ASN A 62 8.23 3.96 0.34
C ASN A 62 7.07 4.46 1.23
N GLY A 63 6.37 3.54 1.93
CA GLY A 63 5.23 3.89 2.77
C GLY A 63 5.59 4.68 4.03
N LEU A 64 6.81 4.54 4.54
CA LEU A 64 7.25 5.32 5.71
C LEU A 64 7.42 6.81 5.41
N GLU A 65 7.72 7.16 4.16
CA GLU A 65 7.89 8.56 3.74
C GLU A 65 6.68 9.09 2.97
N PHE A 66 5.79 8.21 2.49
CA PHE A 66 4.62 8.59 1.71
C PHE A 66 3.30 8.04 2.29
N ASP A 67 2.95 6.77 2.04
CA ASP A 67 1.61 6.23 2.27
C ASP A 67 1.10 6.43 3.71
N PHE A 68 1.86 5.99 4.71
CA PHE A 68 1.44 6.04 6.11
C PHE A 68 1.24 7.48 6.62
N PRO A 69 2.21 8.41 6.48
CA PRO A 69 2.02 9.80 6.90
C PRO A 69 0.97 10.53 6.05
N PHE A 70 0.78 10.16 4.78
CA PHE A 70 -0.26 10.74 3.93
C PHE A 70 -1.65 10.34 4.44
N ILE A 71 -1.90 9.04 4.66
CA ILE A 71 -3.17 8.54 5.19
C ILE A 71 -3.45 9.14 6.57
N ALA A 72 -2.46 9.18 7.47
CA ALA A 72 -2.63 9.75 8.81
C ALA A 72 -3.01 11.23 8.75
N ARG A 73 -2.32 12.04 7.92
CA ARG A 73 -2.66 13.47 7.75
C ARG A 73 -4.06 13.66 7.16
N ARG A 74 -4.44 12.88 6.14
CA ARG A 74 -5.78 12.95 5.54
C ARG A 74 -6.88 12.52 6.51
N ALA A 75 -6.62 11.54 7.38
CA ALA A 75 -7.54 11.16 8.44
C ALA A 75 -7.77 12.31 9.43
N VAL A 76 -6.69 12.98 9.88
CA VAL A 76 -6.79 14.15 10.77
C VAL A 76 -7.56 15.29 10.11
N ILE A 77 -7.27 15.60 8.84
CA ILE A 77 -7.97 16.65 8.07
C ILE A 77 -9.48 16.34 7.97
N ASN A 78 -9.86 15.07 7.83
CA ASN A 78 -11.25 14.63 7.75
C ASN A 78 -11.90 14.36 9.13
N ASN A 79 -11.25 14.74 10.24
CA ASN A 79 -11.73 14.50 11.61
C ASN A 79 -11.97 13.02 11.96
N ILE A 80 -11.19 12.12 11.36
CA ILE A 80 -11.24 10.68 11.61
C ILE A 80 -10.23 10.34 12.70
N LYS A 81 -10.67 9.58 13.72
CA LYS A 81 -9.77 9.06 14.75
C LYS A 81 -8.75 8.11 14.12
N LEU A 82 -7.46 8.38 14.34
CA LEU A 82 -6.39 7.53 13.84
C LEU A 82 -6.47 6.10 14.38
N SER A 83 -6.21 5.13 13.51
CA SER A 83 -5.94 3.76 13.94
C SER A 83 -4.63 3.73 14.73
N PRO A 84 -4.54 3.00 15.87
CA PRO A 84 -3.30 2.86 16.63
C PRO A 84 -2.11 2.36 15.80
N MET A 85 -2.37 1.64 14.70
CA MET A 85 -1.32 1.14 13.82
C MET A 85 -0.62 2.26 13.02
N LEU A 86 -1.31 3.38 12.79
CA LEU A 86 -0.83 4.53 12.03
C LEU A 86 -0.67 5.80 12.89
N ASP A 87 -0.95 5.73 14.19
CA ASP A 87 -0.65 6.82 15.13
C ASP A 87 0.83 6.78 15.54
N ILE A 88 1.68 7.18 14.61
CA ILE A 88 3.15 7.16 14.72
C ILE A 88 3.75 8.55 14.97
N SER A 89 2.91 9.53 15.32
CA SER A 89 3.30 10.95 15.44
C SER A 89 4.34 11.20 16.52
N ALA A 90 4.30 10.43 17.61
CA ALA A 90 5.18 10.55 18.77
C ALA A 90 6.26 9.45 18.85
N THR A 91 6.32 8.54 17.89
CA THR A 91 7.25 7.41 17.89
C THR A 91 8.43 7.67 16.98
N LYS A 92 9.60 7.15 17.34
CA LYS A 92 10.77 7.21 16.47
C LYS A 92 10.62 6.15 15.36
N ARG A 93 11.19 6.41 14.18
CA ARG A 93 11.07 5.50 13.02
C ARG A 93 11.39 4.03 13.36
N TRP A 94 12.43 3.78 14.15
CA TRP A 94 12.86 2.41 14.55
C TRP A 94 11.98 1.74 15.62
N GLU A 95 11.08 2.49 16.25
CA GLU A 95 10.10 1.96 17.22
C GLU A 95 8.89 1.37 16.48
N ASN A 96 8.63 1.80 15.24
CA ASN A 96 7.51 1.37 14.40
C ASN A 96 7.82 0.06 13.66
N LYS A 97 8.26 -0.98 14.37
CA LYS A 97 8.65 -2.28 13.78
C LYS A 97 7.52 -3.00 13.05
N HIS A 98 6.28 -2.65 13.34
CA HIS A 98 5.09 -3.16 12.65
C HIS A 98 4.90 -2.55 11.26
N LEU A 99 5.61 -1.47 10.92
CA LEU A 99 5.63 -0.88 9.58
C LEU A 99 6.87 -1.35 8.84
N ILE A 100 6.66 -2.15 7.80
CA ILE A 100 7.69 -2.69 6.92
C ILE A 100 7.70 -1.85 5.65
N ASP A 101 8.88 -1.43 5.21
CA ASP A 101 9.07 -0.70 3.96
C ASP A 101 10.07 -1.44 3.08
N THR A 102 9.63 -1.91 1.92
CA THR A 102 10.49 -2.63 0.97
C THR A 102 11.58 -1.75 0.37
N MET A 103 11.38 -0.42 0.31
CA MET A 103 12.42 0.50 -0.12
C MET A 103 13.55 0.59 0.93
N GLU A 104 13.18 0.61 2.21
CA GLU A 104 14.15 0.54 3.32
C GLU A 104 14.89 -0.80 3.36
N MET A 105 14.21 -1.91 3.05
CA MET A 105 14.85 -3.21 2.93
C MET A 105 15.88 -3.24 1.81
N TRP A 106 15.55 -2.64 0.65
CA TRP A 106 16.42 -2.63 -0.53
C TRP A 106 17.65 -1.75 -0.37
N LYS A 107 17.54 -0.63 0.35
CA LYS A 107 18.63 0.34 0.39
C LYS A 107 19.87 -0.13 1.16
N PHE A 108 19.77 -1.19 1.98
CA PHE A 108 20.88 -1.72 2.81
C PHE A 108 21.68 -0.64 3.58
N GLY A 109 20.99 0.42 4.04
CA GLY A 109 21.60 1.55 4.75
C GLY A 109 22.08 2.70 3.86
N ASP A 110 21.98 2.60 2.53
CA ASP A 110 22.19 3.70 1.60
C ASP A 110 21.05 4.72 1.71
N TYR A 111 21.40 5.98 1.92
CA TYR A 111 20.45 7.09 2.11
C TYR A 111 20.15 7.86 0.82
N LYS A 112 20.83 7.58 -0.30
CA LYS A 112 20.74 8.37 -1.54
C LYS A 112 19.90 7.73 -2.64
N HIS A 113 19.46 6.49 -2.49
CA HIS A 113 18.86 5.73 -3.58
C HIS A 113 17.38 5.43 -3.33
N TYR A 114 16.51 6.18 -4.01
CA TYR A 114 15.10 5.83 -4.19
C TYR A 114 15.00 4.93 -5.43
N THR A 115 14.61 3.67 -5.22
CA THR A 115 14.45 2.69 -6.31
C THR A 115 12.98 2.42 -6.48
N SER A 116 12.43 2.69 -7.67
CA SER A 116 11.01 2.46 -7.97
C SER A 116 10.64 0.98 -7.86
N LEU A 117 9.40 0.70 -7.45
CA LEU A 117 8.82 -0.65 -7.43
C LEU A 117 8.96 -1.35 -8.79
N ASP A 118 8.65 -0.67 -9.89
CA ASP A 118 8.73 -1.23 -11.25
C ASP A 118 10.13 -1.77 -11.59
N LEU A 119 11.17 -1.01 -11.26
CA LEU A 119 12.55 -1.42 -11.46
C LEU A 119 12.89 -2.67 -10.66
N LEU A 120 12.48 -2.73 -9.38
CA LEU A 120 12.73 -3.89 -8.53
C LEU A 120 11.98 -5.13 -9.03
N VAL A 121 10.70 -4.98 -9.37
CA VAL A 121 9.89 -6.05 -9.96
C VAL A 121 10.55 -6.61 -11.20
N HIS A 122 11.03 -5.75 -12.10
CA HIS A 122 11.72 -6.15 -13.32
C HIS A 122 13.04 -6.89 -12.99
N LEU A 123 13.84 -6.35 -12.07
CA LEU A 123 15.12 -6.93 -11.65
C LEU A 123 14.96 -8.34 -11.08
N PHE A 124 13.89 -8.59 -10.32
CA PHE A 124 13.62 -9.88 -9.69
C PHE A 124 12.76 -10.84 -10.54
N ASN A 125 12.50 -10.50 -11.81
CA ASN A 125 11.63 -11.27 -12.71
C ASN A 125 10.28 -11.60 -12.07
N ILE A 126 9.73 -10.65 -11.31
CA ILE A 126 8.42 -10.80 -10.70
C ILE A 126 7.38 -10.57 -11.80
N PRO A 127 6.46 -11.52 -12.03
CA PRO A 127 5.40 -11.32 -13.01
C PRO A 127 4.50 -10.19 -12.51
N THR A 128 4.51 -9.09 -13.24
CA THR A 128 3.50 -8.05 -13.12
C THR A 128 2.77 -7.90 -14.44
N PRO A 129 1.44 -7.79 -14.41
CA PRO A 129 0.72 -7.34 -15.59
C PRO A 129 1.27 -5.97 -15.97
N LYS A 130 1.49 -5.69 -17.25
CA LYS A 130 1.83 -4.33 -17.68
C LYS A 130 0.82 -3.35 -17.07
N ASN A 131 1.33 -2.33 -16.39
CA ASN A 131 0.53 -1.22 -15.94
C ASN A 131 0.19 -0.36 -17.16
N ASP A 132 -1.09 -0.09 -17.33
CA ASP A 132 -1.61 0.76 -18.39
C ASP A 132 -1.64 2.24 -17.99
N ILE A 133 -1.39 2.52 -16.71
CA ILE A 133 -1.18 3.86 -16.15
C ILE A 133 -0.03 3.88 -15.14
N ASP A 134 0.57 5.06 -14.94
CA ASP A 134 1.49 5.34 -13.84
C ASP A 134 0.92 6.37 -12.84
N GLY A 135 1.63 6.59 -11.73
CA GLY A 135 1.22 7.51 -10.67
C GLY A 135 0.98 8.97 -11.12
N SER A 136 1.62 9.43 -12.19
CA SER A 136 1.41 10.77 -12.75
C SER A 136 0.08 10.89 -13.50
N GLN A 137 -0.45 9.77 -13.99
CA GLN A 137 -1.68 9.71 -14.79
C GLN A 137 -2.94 9.53 -13.94
N VAL A 138 -2.81 9.12 -12.66
CA VAL A 138 -3.94 8.90 -11.73
C VAL A 138 -4.90 10.09 -11.67
N ALA A 139 -4.38 11.32 -11.63
CA ALA A 139 -5.20 12.53 -11.58
C ALA A 139 -6.05 12.71 -12.86
N ASP A 140 -5.46 12.45 -14.02
CA ASP A 140 -6.16 12.57 -15.30
C ASP A 140 -7.22 11.48 -15.45
N VAL A 141 -6.90 10.24 -15.07
CA VAL A 141 -7.86 9.13 -15.06
C VAL A 141 -9.04 9.41 -14.14
N TYR A 142 -8.79 9.99 -12.95
CA TYR A 142 -9.85 10.29 -12.00
C TYR A 142 -10.70 11.50 -12.42
N TYR A 143 -10.08 12.62 -12.79
CA TYR A 143 -10.81 13.86 -13.06
C TYR A 143 -11.35 13.97 -14.48
N LYS A 144 -10.63 13.47 -15.48
CA LYS A 144 -11.00 13.59 -16.90
C LYS A 144 -11.71 12.34 -17.40
N GLU A 145 -11.09 11.16 -17.23
CA GLU A 145 -11.66 9.91 -17.72
C GLU A 145 -12.80 9.37 -16.84
N LYS A 146 -12.86 9.80 -15.57
CA LYS A 146 -13.84 9.32 -14.58
C LYS A 146 -13.81 7.80 -14.39
N ASN A 147 -12.62 7.21 -14.51
CA ASN A 147 -12.45 5.76 -14.50
C ASN A 147 -11.75 5.29 -13.21
N LEU A 148 -12.51 5.26 -12.12
CA LEU A 148 -12.00 4.85 -10.82
C LEU A 148 -11.58 3.37 -10.79
N GLU A 149 -12.30 2.51 -11.51
CA GLU A 149 -11.99 1.07 -11.65
C GLU A 149 -10.59 0.82 -12.22
N ARG A 150 -10.15 1.65 -13.17
CA ARG A 150 -8.79 1.57 -13.73
C ARG A 150 -7.72 1.87 -12.68
N ILE A 151 -7.99 2.84 -11.79
CA ILE A 151 -7.11 3.21 -10.69
C ILE A 151 -7.07 2.08 -9.64
N VAL A 152 -8.22 1.48 -9.33
CA VAL A 152 -8.31 0.33 -8.43
C VAL A 152 -7.44 -0.81 -8.92
N LYS A 153 -7.59 -1.22 -10.19
CA LYS A 153 -6.77 -2.28 -10.78
C LYS A 153 -5.27 -1.98 -10.75
N TYR A 154 -4.90 -0.71 -10.94
CA TYR A 154 -3.51 -0.27 -10.81
C TYR A 154 -3.00 -0.45 -9.38
N CYS A 155 -3.73 0.04 -8.37
CA CYS A 155 -3.35 -0.10 -6.95
C CYS A 155 -3.29 -1.57 -6.51
N GLU A 156 -4.20 -2.42 -6.97
CA GLU A 156 -4.20 -3.86 -6.67
C GLU A 156 -2.96 -4.57 -7.22
N LYS A 157 -2.54 -4.23 -8.44
CA LYS A 157 -1.30 -4.78 -9.02
C LYS A 157 -0.07 -4.36 -8.23
N ASP A 158 0.00 -3.10 -7.80
CA ASP A 158 1.11 -2.60 -6.98
C ASP A 158 1.17 -3.35 -5.64
N VAL A 159 0.03 -3.59 -4.99
CA VAL A 159 -0.05 -4.39 -3.75
C VAL A 159 0.46 -5.82 -3.95
N ILE A 160 0.08 -6.47 -5.05
CA ILE A 160 0.55 -7.82 -5.39
C ILE A 160 2.07 -7.80 -5.62
N ALA A 161 2.56 -6.80 -6.36
CA ALA A 161 3.99 -6.63 -6.63
C ALA A 161 4.80 -6.43 -5.35
N ILE A 162 4.33 -5.59 -4.42
CA ILE A 162 4.95 -5.37 -3.10
C ILE A 162 5.01 -6.68 -2.32
N ALA A 163 3.92 -7.45 -2.28
CA ALA A 163 3.89 -8.72 -1.57
C ALA A 163 4.89 -9.74 -2.16
N ARG A 164 4.93 -9.87 -3.49
CA ARG A 164 5.89 -10.74 -4.19
C ARG A 164 7.33 -10.28 -3.97
N LEU A 165 7.59 -8.99 -4.01
CA LEU A 165 8.92 -8.40 -3.77
C LEU A 165 9.38 -8.66 -2.35
N TYR A 166 8.51 -8.45 -1.36
CA TYR A 166 8.78 -8.76 0.04
C TYR A 166 9.16 -10.24 0.22
N LEU A 167 8.44 -11.16 -0.42
CA LEU A 167 8.77 -12.59 -0.39
C LEU A 167 10.15 -12.87 -1.01
N ARG A 168 10.46 -12.25 -2.17
CA ARG A 168 11.77 -12.38 -2.82
C ARG A 168 12.91 -11.88 -1.94
N PHE A 169 12.77 -10.74 -1.28
CA PHE A 169 13.77 -10.22 -0.34
C PHE A 169 14.04 -11.17 0.83
N ASN A 170 13.07 -12.00 1.19
CA ASN A 170 13.20 -13.00 2.24
C ASN A 170 13.56 -14.41 1.71
N ASN A 171 13.98 -14.52 0.45
CA ASN A 171 14.27 -15.80 -0.22
C ASN A 171 13.11 -16.80 -0.19
N LEU A 172 11.87 -16.30 -0.21
CA LEU A 172 10.65 -17.09 -0.29
C LEU A 172 10.12 -17.13 -1.73
N GLU A 173 9.38 -18.18 -2.05
CA GLU A 173 8.65 -18.26 -3.30
C GLU A 173 7.53 -17.22 -3.36
N ILE A 174 7.37 -16.59 -4.53
CA ILE A 174 6.30 -15.64 -4.78
C ILE A 174 4.93 -16.33 -4.76
N ILE A 175 3.90 -15.54 -4.51
CA ILE A 175 2.50 -15.97 -4.63
C ILE A 175 2.18 -16.13 -6.13
N PRO A 176 1.76 -17.31 -6.61
CA PRO A 176 1.36 -17.49 -8.01
C PRO A 176 0.02 -16.79 -8.30
N ASP A 177 -0.25 -16.45 -9.57
CA ASP A 177 -1.46 -15.69 -9.95
C ASP A 177 -2.76 -16.43 -9.57
N GLU A 178 -2.77 -17.76 -9.66
CA GLU A 178 -3.91 -18.61 -9.28
C GLU A 178 -4.29 -18.55 -7.79
N ASN A 179 -3.37 -18.07 -6.94
CA ASN A 179 -3.61 -17.92 -5.50
C ASN A 179 -4.03 -16.50 -5.10
N ILE A 180 -4.20 -15.60 -6.07
CA ILE A 180 -4.66 -14.23 -5.85
C ILE A 180 -6.19 -14.20 -5.93
N VAL A 181 -6.81 -13.73 -4.86
CA VAL A 181 -8.27 -13.60 -4.75
C VAL A 181 -8.63 -12.14 -4.52
N TYR A 182 -9.40 -11.56 -5.43
CA TYR A 182 -9.94 -10.20 -5.31
C TYR A 182 -11.27 -10.24 -4.55
N LEU A 183 -11.45 -9.33 -3.58
CA LEU A 183 -12.61 -9.24 -2.67
C LEU A 183 -13.52 -8.06 -2.95
#